data_AF-A0A382C992-F1
#
_entry.id   AF-A0A382C992-F1
#
_cell.length_a   1.000
_cell.length_b   1.000
_cell.length_c   1.000
_cell.angle_alpha   90.00
_cell.angle_beta   90.00
_cell.angle_gamma   90.00
#
_symmetry.space_group_name_H-M   'P 1'
#
loop_
_entity.id
_entity.type
_entity.pdbx_description
1 polymer ?
#
loop_
_entity_poly.entity_id
_entity_poly.type
_entity_poly.pdbx_seq_one_letter_code
_entity_poly.pdbx_strand_id
1 'polypeptide(L)'
;MLMTVKTKFQKSNGENLNTGSRPDALTRYMSEISKIIPLTRDEECELGHKIAEGDIAALQKLVQRNLKYVVSIANKYRGCGLSLQDLIEEGNIGIIQAA
;
A
#
# COMPACT_ATOMS: atom_id res chain seq x y z
N MET A 1 24.53 -47.49 -2.79
CA MET A 1 24.99 -46.71 -1.64
C MET A 1 24.75 -45.23 -1.97
N LEU A 2 23.59 -44.72 -1.58
CA LEU A 2 23.11 -43.37 -1.91
C LEU A 2 23.91 -42.33 -1.10
N MET A 3 24.64 -41.45 -1.78
CA MET A 3 25.24 -40.26 -1.17
C MET A 3 24.30 -39.07 -1.41
N THR A 4 23.33 -38.91 -0.52
CA THR A 4 22.44 -37.74 -0.48
C THR A 4 23.20 -36.55 0.10
N VAL A 5 23.53 -35.57 -0.72
CA VAL A 5 24.09 -34.28 -0.29
C VAL A 5 22.99 -33.50 0.44
N LYS A 6 22.98 -33.56 1.77
CA LYS A 6 22.15 -32.67 2.61
C LYS A 6 22.82 -31.29 2.67
N THR A 7 22.40 -30.39 1.80
CA THR A 7 22.73 -28.96 1.88
C THR A 7 22.11 -28.38 3.16
N LYS A 8 22.95 -28.05 4.15
CA LYS A 8 22.54 -27.28 5.32
C LYS A 8 22.37 -25.82 4.90
N PHE A 9 21.12 -25.42 4.65
CA PHE A 9 20.73 -24.01 4.59
C PHE A 9 20.93 -23.42 5.99
N GLN A 10 22.05 -22.69 6.18
CA GLN A 10 22.28 -21.92 7.40
C GLN A 10 21.46 -20.64 7.32
N LYS A 11 20.47 -20.55 8.20
CA LYS A 11 19.67 -19.36 8.46
C LYS A 11 20.43 -18.45 9.43
N SER A 12 20.17 -17.15 9.28
CA SER A 12 20.48 -16.01 10.16
C SER A 12 21.94 -15.62 10.36
N ASN A 13 22.30 -14.45 9.84
CA ASN A 13 22.55 -13.28 10.68
C ASN A 13 22.36 -12.01 9.83
N GLY A 14 21.12 -11.55 9.73
CA GLY A 14 20.84 -10.19 9.28
C GLY A 14 21.24 -9.26 10.42
N GLU A 15 22.41 -8.63 10.28
CA GLU A 15 22.93 -7.66 11.24
C GLU A 15 21.87 -6.59 11.51
N ASN A 16 21.52 -6.46 12.79
CA ASN A 16 20.68 -5.39 13.29
C ASN A 16 21.50 -4.09 13.24
N LEU A 17 21.52 -3.45 12.08
CA LEU A 17 22.02 -2.08 11.94
C LEU A 17 20.92 -1.13 12.42
N ASN A 18 20.81 -1.03 13.75
CA ASN A 18 20.14 0.06 14.44
C ASN A 18 20.97 1.34 14.24
N THR A 19 20.96 1.85 13.01
CA THR A 19 21.39 3.22 12.74
C THR A 19 20.20 4.10 13.04
N GLY A 20 20.41 5.28 13.63
CA GLY A 20 19.41 6.35 13.72
C GLY A 20 19.05 6.90 12.34
N SER A 21 18.69 6.02 11.41
CA SER A 21 18.33 6.30 10.04
C SER A 21 16.93 6.86 10.01
N ARG A 22 16.80 8.02 9.38
CA ARG A 22 15.54 8.57 8.91
C ARG A 22 14.70 7.41 8.33
N PRO A 23 13.43 7.22 8.76
CA PRO A 23 12.59 6.16 8.24
C PRO A 23 12.60 6.21 6.72
N ASP A 24 12.74 5.06 6.06
CA ASP A 24 12.74 4.99 4.60
C ASP A 24 11.45 5.60 4.02
N ALA A 25 11.47 5.94 2.72
CA ALA A 25 10.35 6.64 2.10
C ALA A 25 9.02 5.88 2.20
N LEU A 26 9.07 4.55 2.08
CA LEU A 26 7.90 3.68 2.19
C LEU A 26 7.37 3.66 3.64
N THR A 27 8.25 3.60 4.64
CA THR A 27 7.88 3.67 6.05
C THR A 27 7.20 5.00 6.39
N ARG A 28 7.69 6.13 5.86
CA ARG A 28 7.03 7.44 6.03
C ARG A 28 5.65 7.46 5.37
N TYR A 29 5.55 7.00 4.13
CA TYR A 29 4.28 6.89 3.40
C TYR A 29 3.27 6.05 4.20
N MET A 30 3.68 4.87 4.68
CA MET A 30 2.84 3.99 5.50
C MET A 30 2.35 4.67 6.78
N SER A 31 3.23 5.44 7.44
CA SER A 31 2.87 6.22 8.63
C SER A 31 1.82 7.27 8.31
N GLU A 32 1.96 8.00 7.21
CA GLU A 32 1.03 9.04 6.77
C GLU A 32 -0.35 8.46 6.43
N ILE A 33 -0.41 7.42 5.60
CA ILE A 33 -1.68 6.82 5.19
C ILE A 33 -2.41 6.13 6.35
N SER A 34 -1.68 5.64 7.36
CA SER A 34 -2.31 4.97 8.50
C SER A 34 -3.27 5.88 9.28
N LYS A 35 -2.98 7.19 9.27
CA LYS A 35 -3.74 8.27 9.91
C LYS A 35 -4.98 8.66 9.12
N ILE A 36 -5.09 8.25 7.86
CA ILE A 36 -6.25 8.52 7.02
C ILE A 36 -7.44 7.77 7.61
N ILE A 37 -8.49 8.54 7.89
CA ILE A 37 -9.79 7.99 8.29
C ILE A 37 -10.48 7.54 6.98
N PRO A 38 -11.11 6.37 6.91
CA PRO A 38 -11.90 6.00 5.74
C PRO A 38 -13.11 6.92 5.59
N LEU A 39 -13.67 7.02 4.38
CA LEU A 39 -14.97 7.66 4.21
C LEU A 39 -16.08 6.73 4.67
N THR A 40 -17.17 7.31 5.16
CA THR A 40 -18.44 6.62 5.30
C THR A 40 -19.15 6.55 3.94
N ARG A 41 -20.10 5.63 3.82
CA ARG A 41 -20.89 5.46 2.60
C ARG A 41 -21.62 6.74 2.17
N ASP A 42 -22.13 7.51 3.13
CA ASP A 42 -22.85 8.74 2.84
C ASP A 42 -21.89 9.82 2.31
N GLU A 43 -20.70 9.95 2.92
CA GLU A 43 -19.65 10.86 2.44
C GLU A 43 -19.16 10.49 1.03
N GLU A 44 -19.05 9.19 0.71
CA GLU A 44 -18.71 8.74 -0.64
C GLU A 44 -19.79 9.12 -1.66
N CYS A 45 -21.06 8.99 -1.29
CA CYS A 45 -22.19 9.38 -2.13
C CYS A 45 -22.17 10.89 -2.43
N GLU A 46 -21.94 11.71 -1.40
CA GLU A 46 -21.82 13.17 -1.54
C GLU A 46 -20.64 13.58 -2.44
N LEU A 47 -19.48 12.94 -2.26
CA LEU A 47 -18.31 13.19 -3.11
C LEU A 47 -18.57 12.76 -4.55
N GLY A 48 -19.20 11.59 -4.75
CA GLY A 48 -19.57 11.10 -6.08
C GLY A 48 -20.47 12.08 -6.84
N HIS A 49 -21.43 12.70 -6.15
CA HIS A 49 -22.28 13.72 -6.78
C HIS A 49 -21.47 14.93 -7.25
N LYS A 50 -20.58 15.46 -6.40
CA LYS A 50 -19.71 16.60 -6.75
C LYS A 50 -18.74 16.27 -7.88
N ILE A 51 -18.20 15.05 -7.90
CA ILE A 51 -17.34 14.57 -8.98
C ILE A 51 -18.10 14.55 -10.31
N ALA A 52 -19.35 14.11 -10.31
CA ALA A 52 -20.20 14.12 -11.50
C ALA A 52 -20.47 15.55 -12.04
N GLU A 53 -20.42 16.55 -11.17
CA GLU A 53 -20.49 17.98 -11.53
C GLU A 53 -19.14 18.58 -11.97
N GLY A 54 -18.06 17.78 -11.94
CA GLY A 54 -16.72 18.19 -12.35
C GLY A 54 -15.82 18.74 -11.22
N ASP A 55 -16.18 18.53 -9.96
CA ASP A 55 -15.36 18.96 -8.82
C ASP A 55 -14.10 18.10 -8.68
N ILE A 56 -12.98 18.62 -9.18
CA ILE A 56 -11.65 18.00 -9.09
C ILE A 56 -11.18 17.87 -7.64
N ALA A 57 -11.55 18.78 -6.74
CA ALA A 57 -11.17 18.69 -5.34
C ALA A 57 -11.92 17.54 -4.64
N ALA A 58 -13.18 17.31 -5.02
CA ALA A 58 -13.94 16.14 -4.55
C ALA A 58 -13.29 14.84 -5.03
N LEU A 59 -12.84 14.76 -6.29
CA LEU A 59 -12.11 13.61 -6.83
C LEU A 59 -10.83 13.34 -6.04
N GLN A 60 -10.00 14.38 -5.85
CA GLN A 60 -8.77 14.27 -5.08
C GLN A 60 -9.03 13.79 -3.64
N LYS A 61 -10.08 14.31 -3.00
CA LYS A 61 -10.48 13.90 -1.66
C LYS A 61 -10.92 12.44 -1.64
N LEU A 62 -11.73 11.99 -2.59
CA LEU A 62 -12.16 10.58 -2.69
C LEU A 62 -10.95 9.64 -2.84
N VAL A 63 -10.03 9.96 -3.75
CA VAL A 63 -8.81 9.16 -3.98
C VAL A 63 -7.94 9.11 -2.73
N GLN A 64 -7.62 10.26 -2.13
CA GLN A 64 -6.76 10.34 -0.95
C GLN A 64 -7.32 9.54 0.23
N ARG A 65 -8.63 9.59 0.45
CA ARG A 65 -9.28 8.91 1.58
C ARG A 65 -9.32 7.38 1.41
N ASN A 66 -9.17 6.90 0.18
CA ASN A 66 -9.11 5.49 -0.14
C ASN A 66 -7.68 4.90 -0.21
N LEU A 67 -6.62 5.69 -0.02
CA LEU A 67 -5.22 5.18 -0.03
C LEU A 67 -4.97 4.09 1.02
N LYS A 68 -5.61 4.20 2.18
CA LYS A 68 -5.54 3.17 3.23
C LYS A 68 -6.15 1.84 2.78
N TYR A 69 -7.21 1.90 1.96
CA TYR A 69 -7.83 0.73 1.37
C TYR A 69 -6.90 0.07 0.35
N VAL A 70 -6.25 0.85 -0.53
CA VAL A 70 -5.24 0.33 -1.48
C VAL A 70 -4.20 -0.51 -0.77
N VAL A 71 -3.60 0.02 0.28
CA VAL A 71 -2.56 -0.70 1.04
C VAL A 71 -3.12 -1.95 1.72
N SER A 72 -4.37 -1.92 2.18
CA SER A 72 -5.02 -3.11 2.75
C SER A 72 -5.19 -4.23 1.72
N ILE A 73 -5.47 -3.90 0.46
CA ILE A 73 -5.60 -4.85 -0.63
C ILE A 73 -4.22 -5.31 -1.11
N ALA A 74 -3.28 -4.38 -1.37
CA ALA A 74 -1.91 -4.70 -1.79
C ALA A 74 -1.20 -5.65 -0.82
N ASN A 75 -1.43 -5.49 0.49
CA ASN A 75 -0.88 -6.40 1.50
C ASN A 75 -1.33 -7.87 1.31
N LYS A 76 -2.52 -8.13 0.75
CA LYS A 76 -3.02 -9.48 0.48
C LYS A 76 -2.30 -10.17 -0.67
N TYR A 77 -1.66 -9.40 -1.56
CA TYR A 77 -0.93 -9.91 -2.73
C TYR A 77 0.59 -9.96 -2.53
N ARG A 78 1.06 -9.80 -1.28
CA ARG A 78 2.47 -9.97 -0.95
C ARG A 78 2.95 -11.37 -1.31
N GLY A 79 4.15 -11.46 -1.89
CA GLY A 79 4.76 -12.74 -2.27
C GLY A 79 4.33 -13.25 -3.65
N CYS A 80 3.50 -12.50 -4.40
CA CYS A 80 3.08 -12.86 -5.76
C CYS A 80 4.06 -12.41 -6.85
N GLY A 81 5.36 -12.22 -6.53
CA GLY A 81 6.40 -11.86 -7.50
C GLY A 81 6.59 -10.36 -7.75
N LEU A 82 5.75 -9.50 -7.18
CA LEU A 82 5.93 -8.04 -7.17
C LEU A 82 6.31 -7.53 -5.77
N SER A 83 7.01 -6.40 -5.70
CA SER A 83 7.26 -5.74 -4.42
C SER A 83 5.96 -5.13 -3.88
N LEU A 84 5.90 -4.90 -2.56
CA LEU A 84 4.72 -4.23 -1.98
C LEU A 84 4.55 -2.82 -2.56
N GLN A 85 5.65 -2.12 -2.85
CA GLN A 85 5.60 -0.79 -3.43
C GLN A 85 4.93 -0.82 -4.81
N ASP A 86 5.35 -1.74 -5.69
CA ASP A 86 4.73 -1.89 -7.02
C ASP A 86 3.23 -2.20 -6.93
N LEU A 87 2.83 -3.09 -6.01
CA LEU A 87 1.42 -3.42 -5.79
C LEU A 87 0.60 -2.21 -5.31
N ILE A 88 1.22 -1.31 -4.54
CA ILE A 88 0.57 -0.08 -4.06
C ILE A 88 0.43 0.93 -5.19
N GLU A 89 1.49 1.12 -5.98
CA GLU A 89 1.47 2.00 -7.15
C GLU A 89 0.38 1.58 -8.15
N GLU A 90 0.29 0.29 -8.49
CA GLU A 90 -0.77 -0.24 -9.37
C GLU A 90 -2.17 -0.04 -8.76
N GLY A 91 -2.31 -0.29 -7.46
CA GLY A 91 -3.59 -0.07 -6.78
C GLY A 91 -4.01 1.41 -6.73
N ASN A 92 -3.06 2.32 -6.56
CA ASN A 92 -3.31 3.77 -6.58
C ASN A 92 -3.80 4.21 -7.97
N ILE A 93 -3.18 3.71 -9.04
CA ILE A 93 -3.64 3.95 -10.42
C ILE A 93 -5.07 3.43 -10.60
N GLY A 94 -5.35 2.22 -10.12
CA GLY A 94 -6.68 1.62 -10.20
C GLY A 94 -7.76 2.45 -9.51
N ILE A 95 -7.46 3.06 -8.35
CA ILE A 95 -8.41 3.96 -7.69
C ILE A 95 -8.67 5.23 -8.49
N ILE A 96 -7.63 5.84 -9.07
CA ILE A 96 -7.78 7.05 -9.88
C ILE A 96 -8.64 6.76 -11.12
N GLN A 97 -8.53 5.57 -11.71
CA GLN A 97 -9.32 5.17 -12.86
C GLN A 97 -10.78 4.81 -12.51
N ALA A 98 -11.02 4.35 -11.29
CA ALA A 98 -12.35 3.95 -10.85
C ALA A 98 -13.21 5.13 -10.35
N ALA A 99 -12.57 6.21 -9.93
CA ALA A 99 -13.19 7.44 -9.41
C ALA A 99 -13.62 8.38 -10.53
#